data_AF-A0A946P1H4-F1
#
_entry.id   AF-A0A946P1H4-F1
#
_cell.length_a   1.000
_cell.length_b   1.000
_cell.length_c   1.000
_cell.angle_alpha   90.00
_cell.angle_beta   90.00
_cell.angle_gamma   90.00
#
_symmetry.space_group_name_H-M   'P 1'
#
loop_
_entity.id
_entity.type
_entity.pdbx_description
1 polymer ?
#
loop_
_entity_poly.entity_id
_entity_poly.type
_entity_poly.pdbx_seq_one_letter_code
_entity_poly.pdbx_strand_id
1 'polypeptide(L)'
;MIPAFAKKSETAIPIHVVESHNLKSISIELNVEDWIHINQFQAALGKFLIIPNDNGSISSVLVGWGSEASRSRGRFHIGVAAAQLPKGTYEIISGLSGKDLEHAHLAWILSSYCFDRYKKKPIQSAKLKASKGINTKRILIEAEGDFLTRDLVNTPTNDMGPDALEKAFCDLAKKHNANTNIIKGDNLLNQNFPMIHAVGRASDQEPR
;
A
#
# COMPACT_ATOMS: atom_id res chain seq x y z
N MET A 1 1.51 -9.81 7.26
CA MET A 1 2.21 -8.56 7.66
C MET A 1 1.19 -7.58 8.23
N ILE A 2 1.54 -6.72 9.21
CA ILE A 2 0.63 -5.68 9.72
C ILE A 2 1.04 -4.32 9.11
N PRO A 3 0.13 -3.58 8.44
CA PRO A 3 0.43 -2.26 7.90
C PRO A 3 0.73 -1.28 9.04
N ALA A 4 1.77 -0.46 8.87
CA ALA A 4 2.17 0.51 9.89
C ALA A 4 2.93 1.70 9.29
N PHE A 5 2.75 2.88 9.90
CA PHE A 5 3.63 4.02 9.69
C PHE A 5 4.90 3.91 10.55
N ALA A 6 5.94 4.66 10.18
CA ALA A 6 7.11 4.87 11.03
C ALA A 6 6.73 5.56 12.35
N LYS A 7 7.56 5.37 13.38
CA LYS A 7 7.33 6.06 14.67
C LYS A 7 7.51 7.57 14.48
N LYS A 8 6.69 8.37 15.17
CA LYS A 8 6.77 9.84 15.11
C LYS A 8 8.14 10.40 15.52
N SER A 9 8.86 9.69 16.38
CA SER A 9 10.19 10.04 16.87
C SER A 9 11.33 9.79 15.87
N GLU A 10 11.07 9.08 14.77
CA GLU A 10 12.09 8.81 13.76
C GLU A 10 12.37 10.08 12.94
N THR A 11 13.64 10.40 12.76
CA THR A 11 14.09 11.43 11.82
C THR A 11 13.74 11.00 10.40
N ALA A 12 13.06 11.88 9.67
CA ALA A 12 12.54 11.58 8.34
C ALA A 12 13.27 12.36 7.25
N ILE A 13 13.57 11.68 6.16
CA ILE A 13 14.05 12.27 4.91
C ILE A 13 12.86 12.95 4.22
N PRO A 14 12.94 14.24 3.89
CA PRO A 14 11.84 14.95 3.25
C PRO A 14 11.60 14.47 1.82
N ILE A 15 10.32 14.26 1.50
CA ILE A 15 9.83 14.03 0.15
C ILE A 15 9.09 15.28 -0.33
N HIS A 16 9.51 15.78 -1.49
CA HIS A 16 8.77 16.77 -2.25
C HIS A 16 8.07 16.07 -3.42
N VAL A 17 6.75 16.11 -3.44
CA VAL A 17 5.98 15.59 -4.58
C VAL A 17 5.84 16.69 -5.61
N VAL A 18 6.23 16.43 -6.85
CA VAL A 18 6.46 17.49 -7.84
C VAL A 18 5.62 17.24 -9.09
N GLU A 19 4.71 18.15 -9.40
CA GLU A 19 4.07 18.17 -10.72
C GLU A 19 5.07 18.58 -11.80
N SER A 20 4.95 18.03 -13.01
CA SER A 20 5.90 18.31 -14.09
C SER A 20 6.06 19.81 -14.39
N HIS A 21 4.99 20.59 -14.28
CA HIS A 21 5.03 22.04 -14.51
C HIS A 21 5.67 22.84 -13.35
N ASN A 22 5.77 22.25 -12.15
CA ASN A 22 6.35 22.87 -10.96
C ASN A 22 7.83 22.52 -10.76
N LEU A 23 8.41 21.68 -11.62
CA LEU A 23 9.79 21.20 -11.49
C LEU A 23 10.82 22.33 -11.43
N LYS A 24 10.64 23.39 -12.23
CA LYS A 24 11.55 24.55 -12.24
C LYS A 24 11.49 25.35 -10.93
N SER A 25 10.31 25.46 -10.32
CA SER A 25 10.16 26.22 -9.07
C SER A 25 10.88 25.50 -7.93
N ILE A 26 10.65 24.18 -7.80
CA ILE A 26 11.24 23.40 -6.72
C ILE A 26 12.76 23.21 -6.91
N SER A 27 13.24 23.19 -8.16
CA SER A 27 14.68 23.08 -8.43
C SER A 27 15.45 24.30 -7.92
N ILE A 28 14.88 25.51 -8.10
CA ILE A 28 15.45 26.76 -7.60
C ILE A 28 15.36 26.81 -6.07
N GLU A 29 14.19 26.48 -5.50
CA GLU A 29 13.96 26.50 -4.05
C GLU A 29 14.97 25.62 -3.29
N LEU A 30 15.27 24.44 -3.83
CA LEU A 30 16.21 23.49 -3.22
C LEU A 30 17.66 23.68 -3.70
N ASN A 31 17.91 24.58 -4.66
CA ASN A 31 19.20 24.77 -5.32
C ASN A 31 19.79 23.47 -5.92
N VAL A 32 18.97 22.74 -6.68
CA VAL A 32 19.30 21.41 -7.26
C VAL A 32 19.12 21.34 -8.78
N GLU A 33 19.13 22.48 -9.46
CA GLU A 33 18.90 22.59 -10.91
C GLU A 33 19.88 21.72 -11.72
N ASP A 34 21.18 21.86 -11.46
CA ASP A 34 22.21 21.08 -12.16
C ASP A 34 22.08 19.58 -11.87
N TRP A 35 21.69 19.21 -10.65
CA TRP A 35 21.47 17.82 -10.27
C TRP A 35 20.25 17.21 -10.96
N ILE A 36 19.17 17.96 -11.12
CA ILE A 36 18.01 17.55 -11.91
C ILE A 36 18.41 17.39 -13.39
N HIS A 37 19.19 18.33 -13.92
CA HIS A 37 19.63 18.33 -15.32
C HIS A 37 20.50 17.10 -15.64
N ILE A 38 21.53 16.82 -14.82
CA ILE A 38 22.44 15.68 -15.06
C ILE A 38 21.73 14.33 -14.94
N ASN A 39 20.72 14.23 -14.07
CA ASN A 39 19.90 13.02 -13.91
C ASN A 39 18.71 12.96 -14.90
N GLN A 40 18.53 13.99 -15.74
CA GLN A 40 17.42 14.09 -16.69
C GLN A 40 16.04 13.87 -16.04
N PHE A 41 15.87 14.31 -14.80
CA PHE A 41 14.63 14.11 -14.06
C PHE A 41 13.57 15.10 -14.55
N GLN A 42 12.40 14.59 -14.97
CA GLN A 42 11.30 15.39 -15.52
C GLN A 42 10.03 15.39 -14.66
N ALA A 43 10.13 14.94 -13.41
CA ALA A 43 8.99 14.73 -12.52
C ALA A 43 7.86 13.88 -13.14
N ALA A 44 8.23 12.93 -14.01
CA ALA A 44 7.30 11.96 -14.58
C ALA A 44 6.66 11.10 -13.47
N LEU A 45 5.40 10.73 -13.67
CA LEU A 45 4.58 10.06 -12.66
C LEU A 45 5.24 8.77 -12.12
N GLY A 46 5.45 8.71 -10.81
CA GLY A 46 6.06 7.56 -10.13
C GLY A 46 7.58 7.44 -10.26
N LYS A 47 8.25 8.37 -10.98
CA LYS A 47 9.72 8.49 -10.95
C LYS A 47 10.15 9.23 -9.69
N PHE A 48 11.38 9.00 -9.24
CA PHE A 48 11.97 9.74 -8.13
C PHE A 48 13.41 10.12 -8.43
N LEU A 49 13.89 11.16 -7.75
CA LEU A 49 15.28 11.58 -7.75
C LEU A 49 15.74 11.79 -6.30
N ILE A 50 16.83 11.14 -5.92
CA ILE A 50 17.48 11.33 -4.62
C ILE A 50 18.39 12.55 -4.72
N ILE A 51 18.26 13.47 -3.76
CA ILE A 51 19.15 14.62 -3.59
C ILE A 51 20.15 14.28 -2.48
N PRO A 52 21.46 14.16 -2.77
CA PRO A 52 22.47 13.86 -1.76
C PRO A 52 22.83 15.08 -0.92
N ASN A 53 23.29 14.84 0.31
CA ASN A 53 24.12 15.78 1.07
C ASN A 53 25.60 15.53 0.74
N ASP A 54 26.46 16.50 1.06
CA ASP A 54 27.92 16.41 0.86
C ASP A 54 28.57 15.21 1.58
N ASN A 55 27.94 14.71 2.64
CA ASN A 55 28.41 13.55 3.41
C ASN A 55 27.92 12.19 2.86
N GLY A 56 27.27 12.16 1.69
CA GLY A 56 26.75 10.95 1.06
C GLY A 56 25.42 10.43 1.64
N SER A 57 24.82 11.13 2.61
CA SER A 57 23.45 10.85 3.07
C SER A 57 22.41 11.47 2.14
N ILE A 58 21.14 11.12 2.33
CA ILE A 58 20.04 11.70 1.54
C ILE A 58 19.57 13.00 2.21
N SER A 59 19.62 14.10 1.45
CA SER A 59 19.09 15.39 1.85
C SER A 59 17.56 15.43 1.70
N SER A 60 17.08 15.06 0.52
CA SER A 60 15.66 15.01 0.19
C SER A 60 15.42 14.08 -1.00
N VAL A 61 14.15 13.81 -1.30
CA VAL A 61 13.74 13.07 -2.49
C VAL A 61 12.67 13.86 -3.24
N LEU A 62 12.85 14.01 -4.55
CA LEU A 62 11.80 14.48 -5.44
C LEU A 62 11.02 13.26 -5.94
N VAL A 63 9.70 13.27 -5.83
CA VAL A 63 8.83 12.24 -6.43
C VAL A 63 7.94 12.89 -7.48
N GLY A 64 8.01 12.39 -8.70
CA GLY A 64 7.24 12.90 -9.82
C GLY A 64 5.76 12.57 -9.69
N TRP A 65 4.94 13.62 -9.74
CA TRP A 65 3.48 13.57 -9.79
C TRP A 65 2.96 13.74 -11.22
N GLY A 66 3.83 13.86 -12.22
CA GLY A 66 3.45 13.95 -13.62
C GLY A 66 2.52 15.12 -13.94
N SER A 67 1.73 14.96 -14.99
CA SER A 67 0.61 15.84 -15.36
C SER A 67 -0.73 15.28 -14.89
N GLU A 68 -1.75 16.13 -14.79
CA GLU A 68 -3.12 15.71 -14.47
C GLU A 68 -3.62 14.57 -15.37
N ALA A 69 -3.39 14.67 -16.69
CA ALA A 69 -3.76 13.65 -17.66
C ALA A 69 -3.04 12.31 -17.45
N SER A 70 -1.81 12.32 -16.91
CA SER A 70 -1.10 11.08 -16.54
C SER A 70 -1.67 10.48 -15.26
N ARG A 71 -2.07 11.33 -14.30
CA ARG A 71 -2.60 10.91 -12.99
C ARG A 71 -4.01 10.34 -13.09
N SER A 72 -4.85 10.82 -14.02
CA SER A 72 -6.25 10.40 -14.15
C SER A 72 -6.43 8.89 -14.36
N ARG A 73 -5.40 8.18 -14.83
CA ARG A 73 -5.44 6.73 -15.11
C ARG A 73 -5.15 5.84 -13.90
N GLY A 74 -4.91 6.40 -12.71
CA GLY A 74 -4.66 5.60 -11.51
C GLY A 74 -4.65 6.44 -10.24
N ARG A 75 -4.62 5.79 -9.08
CA ARG A 75 -4.72 6.48 -7.78
C ARG A 75 -3.46 6.37 -6.91
N PHE A 76 -2.68 5.31 -7.07
CA PHE A 76 -1.64 4.92 -6.11
C PHE A 76 -0.21 5.08 -6.63
N HIS A 77 0.03 6.14 -7.41
CA HIS A 77 1.31 6.35 -8.12
C HIS A 77 2.53 6.49 -7.19
N ILE A 78 2.36 7.07 -5.99
CA ILE A 78 3.44 7.19 -4.99
C ILE A 78 3.98 5.82 -4.56
N GLY A 79 3.15 4.77 -4.57
CA GLY A 79 3.58 3.42 -4.20
C GLY A 79 4.70 2.87 -5.09
N VAL A 80 4.76 3.30 -6.36
CA VAL A 80 5.82 2.89 -7.30
C VAL A 80 7.19 3.43 -6.87
N ALA A 81 7.24 4.71 -6.48
CA ALA A 81 8.46 5.32 -5.96
C ALA A 81 8.83 4.73 -4.59
N ALA A 82 7.84 4.59 -3.69
CA ALA A 82 8.02 4.04 -2.35
C ALA A 82 8.73 2.67 -2.33
N ALA A 83 8.33 1.77 -3.24
CA ALA A 83 8.90 0.42 -3.34
C ALA A 83 10.38 0.38 -3.78
N GLN A 84 10.89 1.46 -4.40
CA GLN A 84 12.24 1.54 -4.94
C GLN A 84 13.19 2.39 -4.09
N LEU A 85 12.65 3.13 -3.11
CA LEU A 85 13.47 4.00 -2.28
C LEU A 85 14.41 3.19 -1.37
N PRO A 86 15.63 3.69 -1.12
CA PRO A 86 16.55 3.07 -0.17
C PRO A 86 15.96 3.00 1.24
N LYS A 87 16.56 2.14 2.08
CA LYS A 87 16.24 2.07 3.50
C LYS A 87 16.28 3.45 4.15
N GLY A 88 15.20 3.82 4.81
CA GLY A 88 15.08 5.11 5.47
C GLY A 88 13.66 5.34 5.95
N THR A 89 13.50 6.36 6.78
CA THR A 89 12.19 6.89 7.14
C THR A 89 12.00 8.17 6.36
N TYR A 90 10.86 8.31 5.71
CA TYR A 90 10.54 9.43 4.83
C TYR A 90 9.28 10.14 5.30
N GLU A 91 9.12 11.42 4.95
CA GLU A 91 7.94 12.22 5.25
C GLU A 91 7.59 13.08 4.03
N ILE A 92 6.33 13.05 3.58
CA ILE A 92 5.86 13.94 2.52
C ILE A 92 5.66 15.33 3.13
N ILE A 93 6.48 16.30 2.70
CA ILE A 93 6.49 17.65 3.28
C ILE A 93 5.93 18.72 2.34
N SER A 94 5.86 18.45 1.02
CA SER A 94 5.24 19.38 0.07
C SER A 94 4.66 18.68 -1.15
N GLY A 95 3.86 19.42 -1.92
CA GLY A 95 3.32 19.00 -3.22
C GLY A 95 1.93 18.37 -3.18
N LEU A 96 1.54 17.76 -2.06
CA LEU A 96 0.22 17.15 -1.89
C LEU A 96 -0.51 17.71 -0.68
N SER A 97 -1.84 17.75 -0.77
CA SER A 97 -2.73 18.15 0.32
C SER A 97 -4.05 17.40 0.23
N GLY A 98 -4.87 17.48 1.28
CA GLY A 98 -6.22 16.90 1.29
C GLY A 98 -6.23 15.41 0.93
N LYS A 99 -7.16 15.03 0.03
CA LYS A 99 -7.35 13.63 -0.39
C LYS A 99 -6.14 13.05 -1.11
N ASP A 100 -5.40 13.84 -1.87
CA ASP A 100 -4.23 13.33 -2.59
C ASP A 100 -3.10 12.97 -1.63
N LEU A 101 -2.94 13.74 -0.55
CA LEU A 101 -2.00 13.39 0.53
C LEU A 101 -2.41 12.09 1.22
N GLU A 102 -3.69 11.91 1.54
CA GLU A 102 -4.19 10.65 2.13
C GLU A 102 -4.02 9.46 1.19
N HIS A 103 -4.33 9.62 -0.11
CA HIS A 103 -4.14 8.57 -1.11
C HIS A 103 -2.67 8.22 -1.29
N ALA A 104 -1.76 9.19 -1.25
CA ALA A 104 -0.32 8.94 -1.28
C ALA A 104 0.16 8.12 -0.08
N HIS A 105 -0.36 8.42 1.12
CA HIS A 105 -0.06 7.63 2.32
C HIS A 105 -0.59 6.21 2.22
N LEU A 106 -1.84 6.04 1.77
CA LEU A 106 -2.40 4.71 1.53
C LEU A 106 -1.57 3.95 0.48
N ALA A 107 -1.23 4.59 -0.66
CA ALA A 107 -0.40 4.00 -1.70
C ALA A 107 0.94 3.48 -1.17
N TRP A 108 1.61 4.26 -0.32
CA TRP A 108 2.86 3.85 0.31
C TRP A 108 2.67 2.61 1.19
N ILE A 109 1.67 2.63 2.07
CA ILE A 109 1.39 1.48 2.94
C ILE A 109 1.05 0.24 2.09
N LEU A 110 0.21 0.40 1.05
CA LEU A 110 -0.14 -0.69 0.13
C LEU A 110 1.05 -1.25 -0.64
N SER A 111 2.05 -0.41 -0.97
CA SER A 111 3.28 -0.85 -1.65
C SER A 111 4.20 -1.68 -0.76
N SER A 112 4.09 -1.55 0.57
CA SER A 112 4.90 -2.32 1.53
C SER A 112 4.46 -3.78 1.68
N TYR A 113 3.30 -4.15 1.12
CA TYR A 113 2.78 -5.51 1.17
C TYR A 113 3.77 -6.52 0.58
N CYS A 114 4.00 -7.60 1.33
CA CYS A 114 4.79 -8.72 0.86
C CYS A 114 4.15 -10.03 1.30
N PHE A 115 3.77 -10.86 0.33
CA PHE A 115 3.36 -12.24 0.59
C PHE A 115 4.59 -13.15 0.70
N ASP A 116 4.95 -13.49 1.93
CA ASP A 116 6.14 -14.26 2.29
C ASP A 116 5.84 -15.60 2.98
N ARG A 117 4.55 -16.00 3.06
CA ARG A 117 4.07 -17.23 3.71
C ARG A 117 4.83 -18.49 3.29
N TYR A 118 5.16 -18.62 1.99
CA TYR A 118 5.84 -19.79 1.43
C TYR A 118 7.33 -19.59 1.12
N LYS A 119 7.75 -18.33 1.01
CA LYS A 119 9.15 -17.97 0.69
C LYS A 119 9.44 -16.57 1.19
N LYS A 120 10.47 -16.44 2.04
CA LYS A 120 10.97 -15.15 2.48
C LYS A 120 11.39 -14.30 1.27
N LYS A 121 10.94 -13.05 1.26
CA LYS A 121 11.27 -12.05 0.24
C LYS A 121 11.84 -10.80 0.92
N PRO A 122 12.67 -10.01 0.22
CA PRO A 122 13.06 -8.70 0.71
C PRO A 122 11.82 -7.85 0.95
N ILE A 123 11.71 -7.30 2.16
CA ILE A 123 10.63 -6.38 2.52
C ILE A 123 11.09 -4.96 2.21
N GLN A 124 10.16 -4.12 1.76
CA GLN A 124 10.40 -2.70 1.59
C GLN A 124 10.97 -2.10 2.89
N SER A 125 12.18 -1.57 2.80
CA SER A 125 12.90 -1.01 3.96
C SER A 125 12.70 0.50 4.11
N ALA A 126 12.08 1.14 3.11
CA ALA A 126 11.62 2.52 3.14
C ALA A 126 10.28 2.62 3.89
N LYS A 127 10.28 3.35 5.01
CA LYS A 127 9.10 3.60 5.85
C LYS A 127 8.57 5.00 5.63
N LEU A 128 7.25 5.18 5.76
CA LEU A 128 6.62 6.49 5.72
C LEU A 128 6.20 6.91 7.11
N LYS A 129 6.60 8.11 7.51
CA LYS A 129 6.03 8.81 8.66
C LYS A 129 4.75 9.52 8.23
N ALA A 130 3.70 9.38 9.03
CA ALA A 130 2.42 10.00 8.74
C ALA A 130 2.51 11.54 8.80
N SER A 131 2.11 12.22 7.73
CA SER A 131 1.95 13.67 7.72
C SER A 131 0.89 14.14 8.72
N LYS A 132 1.01 15.40 9.16
CA LYS A 132 0.00 16.02 10.04
C LYS A 132 -1.34 16.16 9.31
N GLY A 133 -2.44 15.99 10.04
CA GLY A 133 -3.79 16.26 9.53
C GLY A 133 -4.46 15.15 8.73
N ILE A 134 -3.78 14.02 8.46
CA ILE A 134 -4.41 12.87 7.77
C ILE A 134 -5.11 11.94 8.77
N ASN A 135 -6.15 11.22 8.31
CA ASN A 135 -6.79 10.19 9.11
C ASN A 135 -5.99 8.87 9.04
N THR A 136 -4.93 8.77 9.84
CA THR A 136 -4.06 7.58 9.88
C THR A 136 -4.82 6.31 10.25
N LYS A 137 -5.80 6.39 11.15
CA LYS A 137 -6.61 5.24 11.57
C LYS A 137 -7.38 4.66 10.40
N ARG A 138 -8.05 5.50 9.60
CA ARG A 138 -8.79 5.05 8.41
C ARG A 138 -7.85 4.41 7.39
N ILE A 139 -6.71 5.06 7.10
CA ILE A 139 -5.72 4.54 6.14
C ILE A 139 -5.22 3.15 6.56
N LEU A 140 -4.93 2.95 7.84
CA LEU A 140 -4.48 1.65 8.34
C LEU A 140 -5.57 0.58 8.30
N ILE A 141 -6.84 0.94 8.54
CA ILE A 141 -7.98 0.01 8.38
C ILE A 141 -8.12 -0.42 6.91
N GLU A 142 -8.08 0.54 5.98
CA GLU A 142 -8.16 0.26 4.54
C GLU A 142 -7.00 -0.65 4.09
N ALA A 143 -5.77 -0.36 4.53
CA ALA A 143 -4.60 -1.18 4.22
C ALA A 143 -4.67 -2.58 4.86
N GLU A 144 -5.18 -2.70 6.09
CA GLU A 144 -5.32 -3.99 6.75
C GLU A 144 -6.33 -4.89 6.03
N GLY A 145 -7.45 -4.31 5.56
CA GLY A 145 -8.41 -5.00 4.72
C GLY A 145 -7.79 -5.49 3.40
N ASP A 146 -7.08 -4.62 2.69
CA ASP A 146 -6.38 -4.99 1.45
C ASP A 146 -5.34 -6.08 1.69
N PHE A 147 -4.52 -5.98 2.75
CA PHE A 147 -3.50 -6.98 3.08
C PHE A 147 -4.14 -8.35 3.35
N LEU A 148 -5.23 -8.40 4.12
CA LEU A 148 -5.98 -9.64 4.35
C LEU A 148 -6.50 -10.20 3.03
N THR A 149 -7.13 -9.39 2.18
CA THR A 149 -7.61 -9.84 0.87
C THR A 149 -6.48 -10.42 0.03
N ARG A 150 -5.32 -9.75 -0.04
CA ARG A 150 -4.16 -10.25 -0.78
C ARG A 150 -3.62 -11.54 -0.19
N ASP A 151 -3.58 -11.68 1.13
CA ASP A 151 -3.14 -12.91 1.79
C ASP A 151 -4.07 -14.10 1.47
N LEU A 152 -5.39 -13.86 1.47
CA LEU A 152 -6.39 -14.88 1.11
C LEU A 152 -6.25 -15.29 -0.36
N VAL A 153 -6.17 -14.32 -1.28
CA VAL A 153 -6.07 -14.58 -2.73
C VAL A 153 -4.73 -15.21 -3.12
N ASN A 154 -3.62 -14.79 -2.50
CA ASN A 154 -2.29 -15.33 -2.81
C ASN A 154 -2.03 -16.70 -2.17
N THR A 155 -2.84 -17.14 -1.22
CA THR A 155 -2.74 -18.48 -0.64
C THR A 155 -3.27 -19.50 -1.67
N PRO A 156 -2.44 -20.47 -2.12
CA PRO A 156 -2.86 -21.51 -3.06
C PRO A 156 -4.12 -22.26 -2.60
N THR A 157 -4.92 -22.74 -3.57
CA THR A 157 -6.23 -23.35 -3.30
C THR A 157 -6.18 -24.58 -2.41
N ASN A 158 -5.08 -25.33 -2.40
CA ASN A 158 -4.88 -26.45 -1.46
C ASN A 158 -4.77 -26.02 0.01
N ASP A 159 -4.39 -24.77 0.27
CA ASP A 159 -4.23 -24.19 1.61
C ASP A 159 -5.29 -23.12 1.94
N MET A 160 -6.02 -22.63 0.92
CA MET A 160 -7.17 -21.73 1.03
C MET A 160 -8.43 -22.39 0.45
N GLY A 161 -8.65 -23.65 0.85
CA GLY A 161 -9.90 -24.33 0.60
C GLY A 161 -11.05 -23.70 1.38
N PRO A 162 -12.29 -24.14 1.12
CA PRO A 162 -13.46 -23.71 1.85
C PRO A 162 -13.24 -23.61 3.38
N ASP A 163 -12.66 -24.64 4.04
CA ASP A 163 -12.46 -24.67 5.52
C ASP A 163 -11.51 -23.60 6.03
N ALA A 164 -10.45 -23.32 5.28
CA ALA A 164 -9.52 -22.25 5.61
C ALA A 164 -10.16 -20.86 5.44
N LEU A 165 -11.00 -20.68 4.42
CA LEU A 165 -11.69 -19.41 4.18
C LEU A 165 -12.73 -19.11 5.26
N GLU A 166 -13.51 -20.12 5.67
CA GLU A 166 -14.44 -20.01 6.81
C GLU A 166 -13.70 -19.63 8.09
N LYS A 167 -12.56 -20.28 8.37
CA LYS A 167 -11.73 -19.94 9.52
C LYS A 167 -11.29 -18.47 9.47
N ALA A 168 -10.81 -18.00 8.32
CA ALA A 168 -10.40 -16.60 8.16
C ALA A 168 -11.56 -15.61 8.38
N PHE A 169 -12.76 -15.95 7.89
CA PHE A 169 -13.98 -15.17 8.13
C PHE A 169 -14.33 -15.11 9.63
N CYS A 170 -14.32 -16.25 10.33
CA CYS A 170 -14.60 -16.32 11.76
C CYS A 170 -13.54 -15.59 12.61
N ASP A 171 -12.26 -15.71 12.25
CA ASP A 171 -11.17 -15.00 12.93
C ASP A 171 -11.32 -13.48 12.80
N LEU A 172 -11.68 -12.99 11.61
CA LEU A 172 -11.95 -11.58 11.36
C LEU A 172 -13.16 -11.09 12.16
N ALA A 173 -14.26 -11.84 12.15
CA ALA A 173 -15.45 -11.50 12.90
C ALA A 173 -15.17 -11.43 14.40
N LYS A 174 -14.46 -12.43 14.95
CA LYS A 174 -14.03 -12.45 16.36
C LYS A 174 -13.18 -11.23 16.71
N LYS A 175 -12.22 -10.85 15.86
CA LYS A 175 -11.39 -9.66 16.07
C LYS A 175 -12.21 -8.38 16.22
N HIS A 176 -13.35 -8.29 15.54
CA HIS A 176 -14.23 -7.13 15.57
C HIS A 176 -15.52 -7.31 16.40
N ASN A 177 -15.63 -8.40 17.16
CA ASN A 177 -16.82 -8.77 17.92
C ASN A 177 -18.11 -8.80 17.07
N ALA A 178 -18.01 -9.29 15.84
CA ALA A 178 -19.16 -9.47 14.96
C ALA A 178 -19.82 -10.84 15.16
N ASN A 179 -21.13 -10.91 14.90
CA ASN A 179 -21.86 -12.17 14.86
C ASN A 179 -21.57 -12.93 13.56
N THR A 180 -21.39 -14.24 13.66
CA THR A 180 -21.15 -15.13 12.51
C THR A 180 -22.24 -16.19 12.41
N ASN A 181 -22.65 -16.53 11.18
CA ASN A 181 -23.51 -17.67 10.90
C ASN A 181 -22.92 -18.45 9.72
N ILE A 182 -22.72 -19.76 9.89
CA ILE A 182 -22.15 -20.65 8.87
C ILE A 182 -23.22 -21.69 8.49
N ILE A 183 -23.51 -21.80 7.19
CA ILE A 183 -24.45 -22.77 6.65
C ILE A 183 -23.63 -23.75 5.82
N LYS A 184 -23.41 -24.97 6.33
CA LYS A 184 -22.46 -25.93 5.76
C LYS A 184 -23.16 -27.19 5.23
N GLY A 185 -22.65 -27.72 4.12
CA GLY A 185 -23.05 -29.04 3.60
C GLY A 185 -24.55 -29.10 3.32
N ASP A 186 -25.21 -30.17 3.73
CA ASP A 186 -26.65 -30.38 3.47
C ASP A 186 -27.56 -29.31 4.12
N ASN A 187 -27.08 -28.55 5.12
CA ASN A 187 -27.83 -27.42 5.66
C ASN A 187 -28.08 -26.32 4.63
N LEU A 188 -27.27 -26.24 3.58
CA LEU A 188 -27.50 -25.34 2.44
C LEU A 188 -28.84 -25.64 1.76
N LEU A 189 -29.24 -26.92 1.66
CA LEU A 189 -30.53 -27.30 1.07
C LEU A 189 -31.69 -26.83 1.95
N ASN A 190 -31.56 -27.00 3.27
CA ASN A 190 -32.55 -26.54 4.25
C ASN A 190 -32.75 -25.01 4.23
N GLN A 191 -31.72 -24.27 3.83
CA GLN A 191 -31.71 -22.79 3.76
C GLN A 191 -31.94 -22.26 2.33
N ASN A 192 -32.33 -23.12 1.38
CA ASN A 192 -32.59 -22.76 -0.02
C ASN A 192 -31.36 -22.20 -0.78
N PHE A 193 -30.18 -22.79 -0.54
CA PHE A 193 -28.95 -22.57 -1.32
C PHE A 193 -28.53 -23.80 -2.17
N PRO A 194 -29.43 -24.36 -3.01
CA PRO A 194 -29.16 -25.61 -3.71
C PRO A 194 -28.05 -25.50 -4.76
N MET A 195 -27.81 -24.32 -5.35
CA MET A 195 -26.74 -24.14 -6.34
C MET A 195 -25.35 -24.20 -5.71
N ILE A 196 -25.18 -23.66 -4.49
CA ILE A 196 -23.89 -23.71 -3.76
C ILE A 196 -23.58 -25.17 -3.39
N HIS A 197 -24.59 -25.89 -2.85
CA HIS A 197 -24.47 -27.32 -2.56
C HIS A 197 -24.12 -28.12 -3.81
N ALA A 198 -24.88 -27.92 -4.89
CA ALA A 198 -24.71 -28.69 -6.12
C ALA A 198 -23.30 -28.54 -6.71
N VAL A 199 -22.71 -27.35 -6.69
CA VAL A 199 -21.36 -27.09 -7.20
C VAL A 199 -20.28 -27.68 -6.30
N GLY A 200 -20.41 -27.52 -4.97
CA GLY A 200 -19.33 -27.90 -4.04
C GLY A 200 -19.37 -29.34 -3.54
N ARG A 201 -20.48 -30.09 -3.68
CA ARG A 201 -20.66 -31.42 -3.07
C ARG A 201 -19.66 -32.51 -3.50
N ALA A 202 -18.89 -32.29 -4.56
CA ALA A 202 -17.91 -33.24 -5.07
C ALA A 202 -16.49 -33.02 -4.51
N SER A 203 -16.28 -31.97 -3.73
CA SER A 203 -15.01 -31.66 -3.06
C SER A 203 -14.88 -32.43 -1.74
N ASP A 204 -13.64 -32.72 -1.32
CA ASP A 204 -13.34 -33.31 0.00
C ASP A 204 -13.74 -32.37 1.16
N GLN A 205 -13.79 -31.06 0.90
CA GLN A 205 -14.31 -30.06 1.83
C GLN A 205 -15.72 -29.65 1.41
N GLU A 206 -16.69 -29.80 2.32
CA GLU A 206 -18.10 -29.48 2.07
C GLU A 206 -18.31 -28.00 1.69
N PRO A 207 -19.32 -27.64 0.88
CA PRO A 207 -19.63 -26.25 0.58
C PRO A 207 -20.24 -25.49 1.76
N ARG A 208 -20.21 -24.15 1.67
CA ARG A 208 -20.81 -23.18 2.60
C ARG A 208 -21.03 -21.85 1.91
#